data_AF-A0A935FWU2-F1
#
_entry.id   AF-A0A935FWU2-F1
#
_cell.length_a   1.000
_cell.length_b   1.000
_cell.length_c   1.000
_cell.angle_alpha   90.00
_cell.angle_beta   90.00
_cell.angle_gamma   90.00
#
_symmetry.space_group_name_H-M   'P 1'
#
loop_
_entity.id
_entity.type
_entity.pdbx_description
1 polymer ?
#
loop_
_entity_poly.entity_id
_entity_poly.type
_entity_poly.pdbx_seq_one_letter_code
_entity_poly.pdbx_strand_id
1 'polypeptide(L)'
;MFSSGALNFDFTTAASQAYGSNMVLVGGEYSIFTGDVNDDDIVDAADVSLIDNDAFNFVSGYVVTDLNCDGSVDGTDATFGDNNAFNFVGIIRP
;
A
#
# COMPACT_ATOMS: atom_id res chain seq x y z
N MET A 1 -8.72 -2.37 -26.55
CA MET A 1 -9.62 -3.53 -26.64
C MET A 1 -8.73 -4.77 -26.77
N PHE A 2 -8.65 -5.61 -25.75
CA PHE A 2 -7.79 -6.80 -25.80
C PHE A 2 -8.46 -7.88 -26.67
N SER A 3 -7.76 -8.31 -27.71
CA SER A 3 -8.23 -9.25 -28.73
C SER A 3 -7.56 -10.61 -28.50
N SER A 4 -8.28 -11.52 -27.83
CA SER A 4 -8.03 -12.97 -27.77
C SER A 4 -6.59 -13.42 -27.45
N GLY A 5 -6.33 -13.68 -26.18
CA GLY A 5 -5.18 -14.39 -25.62
C GLY A 5 -5.31 -14.39 -24.10
N ALA A 6 -4.88 -15.44 -23.40
CA ALA A 6 -4.78 -15.38 -21.94
C ALA A 6 -3.74 -14.30 -21.59
N LEU A 7 -4.20 -13.16 -21.09
CA LEU A 7 -3.34 -12.13 -20.52
C LEU A 7 -2.84 -12.65 -19.17
N ASN A 8 -1.68 -13.30 -19.19
CA ASN A 8 -0.96 -13.63 -17.98
C ASN A 8 -0.06 -12.43 -17.64
N PHE A 9 -0.62 -11.44 -16.96
CA PHE A 9 0.15 -10.34 -16.39
C PHE A 9 0.26 -10.57 -14.90
N ASP A 10 1.49 -10.62 -14.39
CA ASP A 10 1.79 -10.99 -13.03
C ASP A 10 2.67 -9.92 -12.39
N PHE A 11 2.07 -9.12 -11.50
CA PHE A 11 2.74 -8.05 -10.77
C PHE A 11 3.82 -8.56 -9.81
N THR A 12 3.79 -9.83 -9.41
CA THR A 12 4.68 -10.37 -8.37
C THR A 12 6.10 -10.65 -8.87
N THR A 13 6.33 -10.61 -10.18
CA THR A 13 7.58 -11.10 -10.80
C THR A 13 8.73 -10.09 -10.84
N ALA A 14 8.44 -8.80 -10.97
CA ALA A 14 9.44 -7.73 -11.05
C ALA A 14 8.81 -6.37 -10.72
N ALA A 15 9.58 -5.45 -10.12
CA ALA A 15 9.12 -4.07 -9.87
C ALA A 15 8.61 -3.37 -11.15
N SER A 16 9.24 -3.67 -12.30
CA SER A 16 8.89 -3.07 -13.60
C SER A 16 7.52 -3.46 -14.16
N GLN A 17 6.78 -4.36 -13.49
CA GLN A 17 5.39 -4.65 -13.86
C GLN A 17 4.44 -3.50 -13.46
N ALA A 18 4.83 -2.65 -12.50
CA ALA A 18 4.14 -1.40 -12.21
C ALA A 18 4.78 -0.24 -12.97
N TYR A 19 3.98 0.78 -13.29
CA TYR A 19 4.48 2.01 -13.88
C TYR A 19 5.51 2.67 -12.94
N GLY A 20 6.61 3.19 -13.50
CA GLY A 20 7.70 3.76 -12.72
C GLY A 20 8.47 2.77 -11.83
N SER A 21 8.21 1.46 -11.95
CA SER A 21 8.70 0.44 -11.01
C SER A 21 8.25 0.68 -9.56
N ASN A 22 7.03 1.19 -9.37
CA ASN A 22 6.48 1.59 -8.07
C ASN A 22 5.97 0.40 -7.23
N MET A 23 6.88 -0.54 -6.91
CA MET A 23 6.61 -1.71 -6.07
C MET A 23 7.82 -2.04 -5.18
N VAL A 24 7.58 -2.81 -4.13
CA VAL A 24 8.59 -3.26 -3.17
C VAL A 24 8.61 -4.79 -3.08
N LEU A 25 9.80 -5.38 -2.94
CA LEU A 25 9.95 -6.83 -2.76
C LEU A 25 9.71 -7.19 -1.28
N VAL A 26 8.69 -8.00 -1.01
CA VAL A 26 8.31 -8.46 0.34
C VAL A 26 8.15 -9.98 0.31
N GLY A 27 8.89 -10.69 1.16
CA GLY A 27 8.73 -12.15 1.28
C GLY A 27 9.07 -12.95 0.02
N GLY A 28 9.73 -12.34 -0.98
CA GLY A 28 10.09 -12.98 -2.25
C GLY A 28 9.15 -12.64 -3.41
N GLU A 29 8.09 -11.87 -3.18
CA GLU A 29 7.15 -11.40 -4.20
C GLU A 29 7.12 -9.86 -4.22
N TYR A 30 6.91 -9.28 -5.41
CA TYR A 30 6.71 -7.84 -5.53
C TYR A 30 5.29 -7.45 -5.13
N SER A 31 5.18 -6.48 -4.24
CA SER A 31 3.94 -5.96 -3.65
C SER A 31 3.78 -4.47 -3.93
N ILE A 32 2.52 -4.04 -4.01
CA ILE A 32 2.14 -2.63 -4.12
C ILE A 32 2.31 -1.98 -2.75
N PHE A 33 2.74 -0.71 -2.73
CA PHE A 33 2.80 0.06 -1.49
C PHE A 33 1.40 0.36 -0.95
N THR A 34 1.27 0.35 0.38
CA THR A 34 0.06 0.72 1.11
C THR A 34 0.27 2.04 1.85
N GLY A 35 -0.79 2.60 2.44
CA GLY A 35 -0.68 3.72 3.36
C GLY A 35 -1.20 5.06 2.85
N ASP A 36 -1.55 5.21 1.58
CA ASP A 36 -2.36 6.35 1.11
C ASP A 36 -3.82 5.98 1.42
N VAL A 37 -4.27 6.29 2.64
CA VAL A 37 -5.58 5.89 3.16
C VAL A 37 -6.62 6.99 2.96
N ASN A 38 -6.17 8.20 2.60
CA ASN A 38 -7.02 9.34 2.30
C ASN A 38 -7.24 9.55 0.78
N ASP A 39 -6.59 8.74 -0.07
CA ASP A 39 -6.68 8.70 -1.53
C ASP A 39 -6.24 10.03 -2.20
N ASP A 40 -5.15 10.64 -1.75
CA ASP A 40 -4.62 11.89 -2.32
C ASP A 40 -3.34 11.73 -3.17
N ASP A 41 -3.07 10.49 -3.60
CA ASP A 41 -1.98 10.10 -4.49
C ASP A 41 -0.58 10.10 -3.79
N ILE A 42 -0.47 10.35 -2.49
CA ILE A 42 0.78 10.34 -1.74
C ILE A 42 0.59 9.78 -0.33
N VAL A 43 1.57 9.04 0.18
CA VAL A 43 1.60 8.67 1.60
C VAL A 43 2.28 9.79 2.37
N ASP A 44 1.55 10.48 3.23
CA ASP A 44 2.10 11.55 4.05
C ASP A 44 1.57 11.57 5.50
N ALA A 45 1.82 12.68 6.20
CA ALA A 45 1.45 12.83 7.61
C ALA A 45 -0.08 12.82 7.84
N ALA A 46 -0.89 13.16 6.83
CA ALA A 46 -2.34 13.07 6.91
C ALA A 46 -2.80 11.61 6.99
N ASP A 47 -2.18 10.72 6.22
CA ASP A 47 -2.45 9.29 6.27
C ASP A 47 -2.02 8.66 7.58
N VAL A 48 -0.78 8.94 7.99
CA VAL A 48 -0.21 8.43 9.25
C VAL A 48 -1.11 8.85 10.43
N SER A 49 -1.63 10.08 10.42
CA SER A 49 -2.54 10.54 11.47
C SER A 49 -3.85 9.74 11.55
N LEU A 50 -4.37 9.25 10.41
CA LEU A 50 -5.57 8.41 10.37
C LEU A 50 -5.26 7.00 10.88
N ILE A 51 -4.15 6.41 10.43
CA ILE A 51 -3.68 5.09 10.85
C ILE A 51 -3.41 5.07 12.36
N ASP A 52 -2.67 6.06 12.86
CA ASP A 52 -2.35 6.19 14.29
C ASP A 52 -3.60 6.34 15.16
N ASN A 53 -4.62 7.06 14.67
CA ASN A 53 -5.88 7.23 15.39
C ASN A 53 -6.62 5.89 15.53
N ASP A 54 -6.69 5.15 14.42
CA ASP A 54 -7.37 3.84 14.39
C ASP A 54 -6.58 2.78 15.17
N ALA A 55 -5.25 2.83 15.12
CA ALA A 55 -4.37 1.99 15.93
C ALA A 55 -4.54 2.27 17.43
N PHE A 56 -4.60 3.54 17.83
CA PHE A 56 -4.86 3.94 19.21
C PHE A 56 -6.24 3.46 19.71
N ASN A 57 -7.23 3.44 18.82
CA ASN A 57 -8.58 2.98 19.13
C ASN A 57 -8.77 1.46 18.97
N PHE A 58 -7.73 0.72 18.55
CA PHE A 58 -7.81 -0.72 18.25
C PHE A 58 -8.97 -1.05 17.30
N VAL A 59 -9.12 -0.25 16.24
CA VAL A 59 -10.12 -0.50 15.20
C VAL A 59 -9.84 -1.86 14.56
N SER A 60 -10.91 -2.59 14.24
CA SER A 60 -10.82 -3.92 13.65
C SER A 60 -11.87 -4.13 12.57
N GLY A 61 -11.64 -5.15 11.75
CA GLY A 61 -12.45 -5.45 10.58
C GLY A 61 -11.84 -4.88 9.30
N TYR A 62 -12.65 -4.81 8.24
CA TYR A 62 -12.20 -4.34 6.93
C TYR A 62 -12.27 -2.81 6.87
N VAL A 63 -11.19 -2.16 7.27
CA VAL A 63 -11.01 -0.71 7.23
C VAL A 63 -9.76 -0.38 6.41
N VAL A 64 -9.73 0.80 5.78
CA VAL A 64 -8.63 1.20 4.88
C VAL A 64 -7.30 1.41 5.61
N THR A 65 -7.35 1.60 6.93
CA THR A 65 -6.21 1.78 7.83
C THR A 65 -5.56 0.47 8.27
N ASP A 66 -6.17 -0.69 7.99
CA ASP A 66 -5.57 -2.02 8.13
C ASP A 66 -4.70 -2.31 6.90
N LEU A 67 -3.43 -1.93 6.98
CA LEU A 67 -2.50 -1.94 5.86
C LEU A 67 -1.94 -3.32 5.55
N ASN A 68 -1.96 -4.22 6.54
CA ASN A 68 -1.44 -5.58 6.42
C ASN A 68 -2.55 -6.63 6.20
N CYS A 69 -3.82 -6.20 6.30
CA CYS A 69 -5.02 -7.00 6.13
C CYS A 69 -5.15 -8.15 7.13
N ASP A 70 -4.64 -8.00 8.35
CA ASP A 70 -4.74 -9.00 9.42
C ASP A 70 -6.05 -8.89 10.24
N GLY A 71 -6.85 -7.85 9.96
CA GLY A 71 -8.15 -7.60 10.57
C GLY A 71 -8.10 -6.70 11.80
N SER A 72 -6.94 -6.15 12.15
CA SER A 72 -6.75 -5.16 13.20
C SER A 72 -5.86 -4.02 12.75
N VAL A 73 -6.18 -2.80 13.16
CA VAL A 73 -5.28 -1.66 13.02
C VAL A 73 -4.43 -1.57 14.28
N ASP A 74 -3.12 -1.77 14.15
CA ASP A 74 -2.19 -1.72 15.27
C ASP A 74 -0.84 -1.02 14.93
N GLY A 75 0.14 -1.15 15.82
CA GLY A 75 1.45 -0.51 15.64
C GLY A 75 2.23 -1.00 14.41
N THR A 76 1.87 -2.15 13.86
CA THR A 76 2.43 -2.69 12.61
C THR A 76 1.96 -1.87 11.42
N ASP A 77 0.67 -1.52 11.36
CA ASP A 77 0.12 -0.64 10.32
C ASP A 77 0.70 0.76 10.41
N ALA A 78 0.80 1.31 11.62
CA ALA A 78 1.47 2.60 11.85
C ALA A 78 2.92 2.59 11.33
N THR A 79 3.66 1.50 11.60
CA THR A 79 5.04 1.33 11.09
C THR A 79 5.09 1.28 9.57
N PHE A 80 4.10 0.70 8.89
CA PHE A 80 4.04 0.71 7.43
C PHE A 80 3.73 2.10 6.87
N GLY A 81 2.75 2.80 7.44
CA GLY A 81 2.43 4.19 7.09
C GLY A 81 3.63 5.12 7.26
N ASP A 82 4.28 5.08 8.44
CA ASP A 82 5.45 5.90 8.77
C ASP A 82 6.61 5.69 7.80
N ASN A 83 6.94 4.43 7.50
CA ASN A 83 8.05 4.11 6.60
C ASN A 83 7.75 4.56 5.16
N ASN A 84 6.51 4.39 4.71
CA ASN A 84 6.13 4.79 3.36
C ASN A 84 6.04 6.33 3.22
N ALA A 85 5.56 7.03 4.26
CA ALA A 85 5.59 8.49 4.33
C ALA A 85 7.03 9.03 4.35
N PHE A 86 7.92 8.43 5.16
CA PHE A 86 9.33 8.82 5.22
C PHE A 86 10.05 8.66 3.87
N ASN A 87 9.64 7.66 3.08
CA ASN A 87 10.18 7.40 1.75
C ASN A 87 9.49 8.19 0.63
N PHE A 88 8.51 9.06 0.96
CA PHE A 88 7.70 9.80 -0.01
C PHE A 88 7.07 8.88 -1.08
N VAL A 89 6.56 7.73 -0.64
CA VAL A 89 5.82 6.83 -1.52
C VAL A 89 4.58 7.56 -2.03
N GLY A 90 4.33 7.47 -3.33
CA GLY A 90 3.15 8.05 -3.95
C GLY A 90 2.87 7.40 -5.29
N ILE A 91 1.79 7.81 -5.94
CA ILE A 91 1.40 7.27 -7.23
C ILE A 91 2.43 7.63 -8.30
N ILE A 92 2.70 6.68 -9.20
CA ILE A 92 3.37 6.98 -10.47
C ILE A 92 2.43 6.51 -11.58
N ARG A 93 1.97 7.44 -12.40
CA ARG A 93 1.04 7.18 -13.52
C ARG A 93 1.55 7.81 -14.84
N PRO A 94 1.12 7.29 -16.01
CA PRO A 94 1.45 7.84 -17.32
C PRO A 94 1.07 9.30 -17.53
#